data_AF-A0A2V8NFP5-F1
#
_entry.id   AF-A0A2V8NFP5-F1
#
_cell.length_a   1.000
_cell.length_b   1.000
_cell.length_c   1.000
_cell.angle_alpha   90.00
_cell.angle_beta   90.00
_cell.angle_gamma   90.00
#
_symmetry.space_group_name_H-M   'P 1'
#
loop_
_entity.id
_entity.type
_entity.pdbx_description
1 polymer ?
#
loop_
_entity_poly.entity_id
_entity_poly.type
_entity_poly.pdbx_seq_one_letter_code
_entity_poly.pdbx_strand_id
1 'polypeptide(L)'
;MIVTGRLHEKSAVLEQRRRRGRMQPIDSRELFSDDLVLDLYSKTDETGWRIIANSFDFSCLGPEKKMTAVENFQALTNALRERASSANFDDSYVRVRPTLAAVWPLEQETRRGEWRRSGAGKFDLSTVTTTDNATQFTRYSRLRRWLRVRELTGNS
;
A
#
# COMPACT_ATOMS: atom_id res chain seq x y z
N MET A 1 4.59 5.57 18.16
CA MET A 1 3.25 5.71 17.55
C MET A 1 3.10 4.61 16.53
N ILE A 2 1.93 4.03 16.42
CA ILE A 2 1.64 2.94 15.50
C ILE A 2 0.43 3.37 14.68
N VAL A 3 0.54 3.35 13.35
CA VAL A 3 -0.55 3.73 12.43
C VAL A 3 -0.90 2.54 11.56
N THR A 4 -2.17 2.15 11.52
CA THR A 4 -2.64 1.07 10.66
C THR A 4 -3.50 1.56 9.52
N GLY A 5 -3.50 0.78 8.44
CA GLY A 5 -4.29 1.06 7.26
C GLY A 5 -4.38 -0.13 6.33
N ARG A 6 -4.83 0.17 5.11
CA ARG A 6 -4.85 -0.75 3.99
C ARG A 6 -4.23 -0.08 2.77
N LEU A 7 -3.35 -0.80 2.09
CA LEU A 7 -2.84 -0.42 0.79
C LEU A 7 -3.69 -1.09 -0.27
N HIS A 8 -4.25 -0.30 -1.17
CA HIS A 8 -5.02 -0.79 -2.30
C HIS A 8 -4.27 -0.47 -3.58
N GLU A 9 -4.14 -1.46 -4.44
CA GLU A 9 -3.66 -1.28 -5.79
C GLU A 9 -4.72 -1.79 -6.76
N LYS A 10 -5.05 -0.97 -7.75
CA LYS A 10 -5.80 -1.38 -8.93
C LYS A 10 -4.89 -1.25 -10.14
N SER A 11 -4.67 -2.35 -10.85
CA SER A 11 -3.87 -2.38 -12.07
C SER A 11 -4.74 -2.81 -13.25
N ALA A 12 -4.95 -1.91 -14.21
CA ALA A 12 -5.65 -2.18 -15.46
C ALA A 12 -4.63 -2.48 -16.56
N VAL A 13 -4.65 -3.71 -17.08
CA VAL A 13 -3.77 -4.19 -18.15
C VAL A 13 -4.56 -4.22 -19.45
N LEU A 14 -4.06 -3.53 -20.47
CA LEU A 14 -4.60 -3.52 -21.81
C LEU A 14 -3.56 -4.07 -22.79
N GLU A 15 -3.90 -5.16 -23.46
CA GLU A 15 -3.10 -5.70 -24.54
C GLU A 15 -3.66 -5.23 -25.87
N GLN A 16 -2.80 -4.70 -26.73
CA GLN A 16 -3.18 -4.18 -28.04
C GLN A 16 -2.29 -4.76 -29.13
N ARG A 17 -2.89 -5.12 -30.26
CA ARG A 17 -2.19 -5.59 -31.46
C ARG A 17 -2.20 -4.52 -32.53
N ARG A 18 -1.06 -4.31 -33.18
CA ARG A 18 -1.04 -3.55 -34.43
C ARG A 18 -1.52 -4.43 -35.58
N ARG A 19 -2.63 -4.06 -36.22
CA ARG A 19 -3.17 -4.71 -37.42
C ARG A 19 -3.49 -3.65 -38.48
N ARG A 20 -2.93 -3.79 -39.68
CA ARG A 20 -3.13 -2.86 -40.81
C ARG A 20 -2.92 -1.39 -40.41
N GLY A 21 -1.87 -1.11 -39.66
CA GLY A 21 -1.53 0.25 -39.22
C GLY A 21 -2.34 0.80 -38.04
N ARG A 22 -3.39 0.12 -37.57
CA ARG A 22 -4.20 0.53 -36.41
C ARG A 22 -3.94 -0.35 -35.20
N MET A 23 -4.05 0.23 -34.00
CA MET A 23 -4.05 -0.53 -32.75
C MET A 23 -5.45 -1.08 -32.50
N GLN A 24 -5.54 -2.37 -32.19
CA GLN A 24 -6.78 -3.04 -31.82
C GLN A 24 -6.59 -3.68 -30.43
N PRO A 25 -7.51 -3.45 -29.47
CA PRO A 25 -7.46 -4.17 -28.20
C PRO A 25 -7.63 -5.67 -28.46
N ILE A 26 -6.77 -6.47 -27.84
CA ILE A 26 -6.80 -7.94 -27.89
C ILE A 26 -7.48 -8.45 -26.62
N ASP A 27 -7.01 -7.95 -25.49
CA ASP A 27 -7.41 -8.40 -24.16
C ASP A 27 -7.32 -7.22 -23.19
N SER A 28 -8.13 -7.31 -22.13
CA SER A 28 -8.11 -6.37 -21.03
C SER A 28 -8.38 -7.11 -19.74
N ARG A 29 -7.56 -6.86 -18.72
CA ARG A 29 -7.73 -7.44 -17.40
C ARG A 29 -7.52 -6.39 -16.32
N GLU A 30 -8.29 -6.50 -15.25
CA GLU A 30 -8.05 -5.75 -14.03
C GLU A 30 -7.51 -6.67 -12.94
N LEU A 31 -6.52 -6.18 -12.20
CA LEU A 31 -5.95 -6.80 -11.02
C LEU A 31 -6.19 -5.87 -9.82
N PHE A 32 -6.44 -6.48 -8.68
CA PHE A 32 -6.69 -5.79 -7.42
C PHE A 32 -5.85 -6.43 -6.33
N SER A 33 -5.19 -5.61 -5.53
CA SER A 33 -4.59 -6.03 -4.26
C SER A 33 -5.14 -5.18 -3.12
N ASP A 34 -5.21 -5.80 -1.95
CA ASP A 34 -5.56 -5.15 -0.69
C ASP A 34 -4.67 -5.75 0.41
N ASP A 35 -3.77 -4.93 0.93
CA ASP A 35 -2.77 -5.32 1.90
C ASP A 35 -2.96 -4.57 3.22
N LEU A 36 -3.00 -5.32 4.33
CA LEU A 36 -2.89 -4.72 5.65
C LEU A 36 -1.50 -4.12 5.84
N VAL A 37 -1.46 -2.87 6.31
CA VAL A 37 -0.22 -2.12 6.53
C VAL A 37 -0.18 -1.50 7.91
N LEU A 38 1.00 -1.49 8.50
CA LEU A 38 1.27 -0.89 9.81
C LEU A 38 2.59 -0.13 9.76
N ASP A 39 2.55 1.15 10.12
CA ASP A 39 3.72 2.00 10.30
C ASP A 39 4.05 2.13 11.79
N LEU A 40 5.31 1.87 12.13
CA LEU A 40 5.88 1.98 13.46
C LEU A 40 6.80 3.20 13.53
N TYR A 41 6.55 4.09 14.48
CA TYR A 41 7.40 5.23 14.76
C TYR A 41 7.91 5.19 16.18
N SER A 42 9.24 5.22 16.35
CA SER A 42 9.89 5.44 17.64
C SER A 42 9.91 6.93 17.97
N LYS A 43 10.39 7.29 19.17
CA LYS A 43 10.56 8.70 19.55
C LYS A 43 11.67 9.39 18.74
N THR A 44 12.71 8.64 18.38
CA THR A 44 13.96 9.15 17.80
C THR A 44 14.04 8.96 16.28
N ASP A 45 13.16 8.15 15.69
CA ASP A 45 13.13 7.85 14.27
C ASP A 45 11.92 8.51 13.60
N GLU A 46 12.19 9.47 12.72
CA GLU A 46 11.19 10.17 11.92
C GLU A 46 10.73 9.38 10.68
N THR A 47 11.58 8.48 10.18
CA THR A 47 11.27 7.69 8.97
C THR A 47 10.27 6.60 9.31
N GLY A 48 10.50 5.91 10.44
CA GLY A 48 9.69 4.80 10.89
C GLY A 48 9.88 3.53 10.06
N TRP A 49 9.18 2.47 10.46
CA TRP A 49 9.23 1.15 9.85
C TRP A 49 7.86 0.77 9.35
N ARG A 50 7.77 0.22 8.13
CA ARG A 50 6.52 -0.26 7.56
C ARG A 50 6.49 -1.78 7.51
N ILE A 51 5.38 -2.35 7.97
CA ILE A 51 5.06 -3.77 7.85
C ILE A 51 3.88 -3.91 6.91
N ILE A 52 4.02 -4.72 5.87
CA ILE A 52 2.96 -5.07 4.91
C ILE A 52 2.69 -6.56 5.06
N ALA A 53 1.43 -6.95 5.28
CA ALA A 53 1.08 -8.33 5.62
C ALA A 53 1.62 -9.37 4.63
N ASN A 54 1.49 -9.12 3.32
CA ASN A 54 1.93 -10.07 2.29
C ASN A 54 3.44 -10.01 1.98
N SER A 55 4.22 -9.20 2.69
CA SER A 55 5.67 -9.05 2.47
C SER A 55 6.49 -9.11 3.77
N PHE A 56 5.89 -9.57 4.87
CA PHE A 56 6.55 -9.63 6.18
C PHE A 56 6.72 -11.08 6.66
N ASP A 57 7.88 -11.38 7.23
CA ASP A 57 8.10 -12.67 7.90
C ASP A 57 7.60 -12.62 9.36
N PHE A 58 6.52 -13.35 9.61
CA PHE A 58 5.92 -13.50 10.94
C PHE A 58 6.56 -14.58 11.82
N SER A 59 7.76 -15.06 11.48
CA SER A 59 8.52 -15.99 12.34
C SER A 59 8.72 -15.47 13.77
N CYS A 60 8.73 -14.14 13.96
CA CYS A 60 8.81 -13.49 15.27
C CYS A 60 7.62 -13.80 16.21
N LEU A 61 6.50 -14.32 15.68
CA LEU A 61 5.36 -14.77 16.49
C LEU A 61 5.60 -16.15 17.12
N GLY A 62 6.60 -16.91 16.66
CA GLY A 62 6.93 -18.23 17.19
C GLY A 62 5.71 -19.16 17.21
N PRO A 63 5.35 -19.76 18.36
CA PRO A 63 4.18 -20.64 18.48
C PRO A 63 2.84 -19.96 18.16
N GLU A 64 2.74 -18.63 18.25
CA GLU A 64 1.52 -17.90 17.95
C GLU A 64 1.32 -17.63 16.45
N LYS A 65 2.29 -18.01 15.60
CA LYS A 65 2.17 -17.87 14.15
C LYS A 65 0.99 -18.71 13.64
N LYS A 66 0.09 -18.04 12.93
CA LYS A 66 -1.13 -18.60 12.32
C LYS A 66 -0.89 -18.94 10.84
N MET A 67 -1.91 -19.53 10.20
CA MET A 67 -1.81 -20.02 8.83
C MET A 67 -1.79 -18.88 7.81
N THR A 68 -2.57 -17.82 8.03
CA THR A 68 -2.72 -16.74 7.05
C THR A 68 -1.94 -15.49 7.44
N ALA A 69 -1.52 -14.71 6.44
CA ALA A 69 -0.86 -13.41 6.66
C ALA A 69 -1.77 -12.43 7.44
N VAL A 70 -3.09 -12.51 7.23
CA VAL A 70 -4.08 -11.67 7.91
C VAL A 70 -4.13 -11.98 9.41
N GLU A 71 -4.25 -13.25 9.78
CA GLU A 71 -4.26 -13.67 11.19
C GLU A 71 -2.93 -13.37 11.87
N ASN A 72 -1.81 -13.60 11.17
CA ASN A 72 -0.48 -13.25 11.67
C ASN A 72 -0.32 -11.75 11.90
N PHE A 73 -0.81 -10.93 10.98
CA PHE A 73 -0.78 -9.47 11.11
C PHE A 73 -1.60 -8.99 12.31
N GLN A 74 -2.77 -9.59 12.54
CA GLN A 74 -3.60 -9.33 13.71
C GLN A 74 -2.89 -9.75 15.01
N ALA A 75 -2.30 -10.94 15.05
CA ALA A 75 -1.53 -11.43 16.20
C ALA A 75 -0.35 -10.51 16.53
N LEU A 76 0.41 -10.08 15.51
CA LEU A 76 1.49 -9.11 15.66
C LEU A 76 0.99 -7.77 16.19
N THR A 77 -0.12 -7.27 15.63
CA THR A 77 -0.72 -6.01 16.07
C THR A 77 -1.15 -6.05 17.53
N ASN A 78 -1.74 -7.16 17.98
CA ASN A 78 -2.12 -7.35 19.38
C ASN A 78 -0.89 -7.43 20.29
N ALA A 79 0.13 -8.21 19.91
CA ALA A 79 1.38 -8.28 20.65
C ALA A 79 2.07 -6.91 20.79
N LEU A 80 2.00 -6.08 19.74
CA LEU A 80 2.52 -4.71 19.79
C LEU A 80 1.70 -3.82 20.74
N ARG A 81 0.36 -3.93 20.75
CA ARG A 81 -0.49 -3.18 21.68
C ARG A 81 -0.21 -3.54 23.14
N GLU A 82 -0.01 -4.82 23.42
CA GLU A 82 0.30 -5.31 24.77
C GLU A 82 1.68 -4.85 25.23
N ARG A 83 2.71 -5.01 24.39
CA ARG A 83 4.10 -4.70 24.74
C ARG A 83 4.41 -3.20 24.71
N ALA A 84 3.74 -2.45 23.86
CA ALA A 84 3.91 -1.01 23.71
C ALA A 84 2.65 -0.27 24.18
N SER A 85 2.23 -0.52 25.43
CA SER A 85 1.01 0.07 26.02
C SER A 85 1.01 1.60 26.06
N SER A 86 2.19 2.24 26.07
CA SER A 86 2.34 3.70 25.99
C SER A 86 2.33 4.25 24.55
N ALA A 87 2.33 3.38 23.53
CA ALA A 87 2.27 3.80 22.14
C ALA A 87 0.85 4.22 21.77
N ASN A 88 0.72 5.40 21.18
CA ASN A 88 -0.52 5.81 20.53
C ASN A 88 -0.76 4.93 19.29
N PHE A 89 -1.96 4.37 19.19
CA PHE A 89 -2.40 3.52 18.08
C PHE A 89 -3.47 4.25 17.28
N ASP A 90 -3.25 4.41 15.98
CA ASP A 90 -4.15 5.11 15.07
C ASP A 90 -4.63 4.18 13.96
N ASP A 91 -5.92 3.83 13.98
CA ASP A 91 -6.57 3.00 12.95
C ASP A 91 -7.53 3.80 12.06
N SER A 92 -7.46 5.14 12.12
CA SER A 92 -8.47 6.01 11.52
C SER A 92 -8.31 6.17 10.02
N TYR A 93 -7.16 5.76 9.44
CA TYR A 93 -6.84 5.99 8.04
C TYR A 93 -7.96 5.51 7.09
N VAL A 94 -8.47 4.29 7.29
CA VAL A 94 -9.53 3.72 6.44
C VAL A 94 -10.78 4.62 6.40
N ARG A 95 -11.13 5.24 7.53
CA ARG A 95 -12.29 6.13 7.64
C ARG A 95 -12.02 7.49 6.98
N VAL A 96 -10.83 8.05 7.15
CA VAL A 96 -10.51 9.40 6.66
C VAL A 96 -10.03 9.43 5.21
N ARG A 97 -9.67 8.28 4.64
CA ARG A 97 -9.15 8.13 3.26
C ARG A 97 -9.99 8.87 2.21
N PRO A 98 -11.34 8.77 2.18
CA PRO A 98 -12.14 9.46 1.18
C PRO A 98 -11.99 10.99 1.27
N THR A 99 -11.93 11.53 2.48
CA THR A 99 -11.72 12.96 2.72
C THR A 99 -10.31 13.40 2.33
N LEU A 100 -9.30 12.56 2.60
CA LEU A 100 -7.92 12.84 2.21
C LEU A 100 -7.71 12.90 0.70
N ALA A 101 -8.57 12.24 -0.10
CA ALA A 101 -8.43 12.22 -1.56
C ALA A 101 -8.48 13.62 -2.20
N ALA A 102 -9.12 14.60 -1.55
CA ALA A 102 -9.17 15.99 -2.02
C ALA A 102 -7.83 16.72 -1.91
N VAL A 103 -6.99 16.37 -0.93
CA VAL A 103 -5.70 17.03 -0.66
C VAL A 103 -4.50 16.18 -1.07
N TRP A 104 -4.63 14.87 -0.95
CA TRP A 104 -3.65 13.87 -1.33
C TRP A 104 -4.37 12.84 -2.20
N PRO A 105 -4.50 13.08 -3.51
CA PRO A 105 -5.13 12.13 -4.41
C PRO A 105 -4.36 10.81 -4.47
N LEU A 106 -5.04 9.77 -4.95
CA LEU A 106 -4.40 8.49 -5.27
C LEU A 106 -3.33 8.70 -6.34
N GLU A 107 -2.27 7.93 -6.24
CA GLU A 107 -1.21 7.93 -7.24
C GLU A 107 -1.66 7.08 -8.43
N GLN A 108 -1.43 7.57 -9.64
CA GLN A 108 -1.73 6.84 -10.87
C GLN A 108 -0.50 6.88 -11.78
N GLU A 109 -0.05 5.70 -12.18
CA GLU A 109 1.07 5.55 -13.10
C GLU A 109 0.64 4.70 -14.30
N THR A 110 0.95 5.16 -15.51
CA THR A 110 0.74 4.37 -16.74
C THR A 110 2.10 3.97 -17.32
N ARG A 111 2.38 2.67 -17.30
CA ARG A 111 3.57 2.07 -17.91
C ARG A 111 3.17 1.39 -19.22
N ARG A 112 3.84 1.77 -20.31
CA ARG A 112 3.73 1.06 -21.59
C ARG A 112 4.89 0.07 -21.68
N GLY A 113 4.55 -1.20 -21.82
CA GLY A 113 5.51 -2.26 -22.09
C GLY A 113 6.13 -2.10 -23.48
N GLU A 114 7.17 -2.88 -23.73
CA GLU A 114 7.84 -2.89 -25.02
C GLU A 114 7.02 -3.60 -26.09
N TRP A 115 7.25 -3.22 -27.35
CA TRP A 115 6.68 -3.92 -28.49
C TRP A 115 7.26 -5.32 -28.60
N ARG A 116 6.40 -6.34 -28.56
CA ARG A 116 6.81 -7.74 -28.74
C ARG A 116 6.22 -8.30 -30.02
N ARG A 117 7.04 -9.01 -30.80
CA ARG A 117 6.54 -9.75 -31.97
C ARG A 117 5.76 -10.97 -31.49
N SER A 118 4.51 -11.09 -31.90
CA SER A 118 3.62 -12.22 -31.56
C SER A 118 3.29 -13.10 -32.77
N GLY A 119 3.90 -12.83 -33.93
CA GLY A 119 3.77 -13.61 -35.16
C GLY A 119 4.21 -12.82 -36.39
N ALA A 120 4.05 -13.41 -37.58
CA ALA A 120 4.40 -12.77 -38.85
C ALA A 120 3.63 -11.45 -39.04
N GLY A 121 4.36 -10.32 -38.99
CA GLY A 121 3.80 -8.98 -39.13
C GLY A 121 2.92 -8.50 -37.95
N LYS A 122 2.86 -9.23 -36.84
CA LYS A 122 2.07 -8.87 -35.65
C LYS A 122 2.98 -8.36 -34.54
N PHE A 123 2.63 -7.20 -34.00
CA PHE A 123 3.29 -6.60 -32.85
C PHE A 123 2.24 -6.33 -31.78
N ASP A 124 2.52 -6.80 -30.57
CA ASP A 124 1.68 -6.62 -29.40
C ASP A 124 2.33 -5.62 -28.46
N LEU A 125 1.48 -4.81 -27.82
CA LEU A 125 1.83 -3.79 -26.86
C LEU A 125 0.99 -4.01 -25.60
N SER A 126 1.64 -4.14 -24.45
CA SER A 126 0.96 -4.17 -23.15
C SER A 126 1.02 -2.78 -22.54
N THR A 127 -0.11 -2.26 -22.06
CA THR A 127 -0.16 -1.02 -21.27
C THR A 127 -0.75 -1.35 -19.91
N VAL A 128 -0.03 -1.01 -18.85
CA VAL A 128 -0.47 -1.19 -17.46
C VAL A 128 -0.70 0.17 -16.85
N THR A 129 -1.91 0.41 -16.35
CA THR A 129 -2.24 1.59 -15.56
C THR A 129 -2.51 1.16 -14.13
N THR A 130 -1.65 1.59 -13.21
CA THR A 130 -1.74 1.28 -11.80
C THR A 130 -2.25 2.50 -11.04
N THR A 131 -3.17 2.29 -10.11
CA THR A 131 -3.68 3.30 -9.19
C THR A 131 -3.59 2.77 -7.77
N ASP A 132 -2.94 3.52 -6.87
CA ASP A 132 -2.75 3.11 -5.49
C ASP A 132 -2.83 4.26 -4.47
N ASN A 133 -2.89 3.90 -3.19
CA ASN A 133 -2.93 4.84 -2.07
C ASN A 133 -1.66 4.83 -1.21
N ALA A 134 -0.54 4.23 -1.65
CA ALA A 134 0.67 4.06 -0.85
C ALA A 134 1.27 5.41 -0.42
N THR A 135 1.36 6.35 -1.35
CA THR A 135 1.81 7.71 -1.06
C THR A 135 0.84 8.45 -0.13
N GLN A 136 -0.47 8.29 -0.31
CA GLN A 136 -1.48 8.90 0.54
C GLN A 136 -1.40 8.37 1.99
N PHE A 137 -1.30 7.05 2.18
CA PHE A 137 -1.10 6.44 3.50
C PHE A 137 0.19 6.95 4.16
N THR A 138 1.28 7.02 3.40
CA THR A 138 2.57 7.53 3.91
C THR A 138 2.47 8.97 4.40
N ARG A 139 1.81 9.86 3.65
CA ARG A 139 1.59 11.26 4.05
C ARG A 139 0.73 11.36 5.31
N TYR A 140 -0.37 10.60 5.36
CA TYR A 140 -1.22 10.54 6.55
C TYR A 140 -0.45 10.07 7.78
N SER A 141 0.24 8.93 7.67
CA SER A 141 0.99 8.29 8.74
C SER A 141 2.05 9.23 9.33
N ARG A 142 2.83 9.89 8.46
CA ARG A 142 3.82 10.89 8.86
C ARG A 142 3.20 12.14 9.48
N LEU A 143 2.09 12.65 8.94
CA LEU A 143 1.39 13.80 9.54
C LEU A 143 0.93 13.49 10.96
N ARG A 144 0.34 12.31 11.16
CA ARG A 144 -0.14 11.87 12.48
C ARG A 144 1.01 11.73 13.47
N ARG A 145 2.15 11.19 13.04
CA ARG A 145 3.38 11.16 13.83
C ARG A 145 3.83 12.56 14.22
N TRP A 146 3.92 13.48 13.26
CA TRP A 146 4.36 14.85 13.49
C TRP A 146 3.45 15.61 14.45
N LEU A 147 2.13 15.53 14.26
CA LEU A 147 1.16 16.12 15.19
C LEU A 147 1.34 15.56 16.60
N ARG A 148 1.55 14.24 16.72
CA ARG A 148 1.77 13.62 18.02
C ARG A 148 3.07 14.07 18.70
N VAL A 149 4.15 14.28 17.96
CA VAL A 149 5.39 14.85 18.53
C VAL A 149 5.14 16.26 19.04
N ARG A 150 4.42 17.08 18.25
CA ARG A 150 4.12 18.47 18.64
C ARG A 150 3.23 18.56 19.86
N GLU A 151 2.21 17.72 19.98
CA GLU A 151 1.37 17.65 21.20
C GLU A 151 2.19 17.34 22.46
N LEU A 152 3.19 16.44 22.33
CA LEU A 152 4.03 16.04 23.46
C LEU A 152 5.11 17.08 23.81
N THR A 153 5.51 17.93 22.87
CA THR A 153 6.58 18.93 23.05
C THR A 153 6.05 20.35 23.30
N GLY A 154 4.83 20.65 22.84
CA GLY A 154 4.18 21.96 22.99
C GLY A 154 3.31 22.11 24.25
N ASN A 155 3.21 21.07 25.08
CA ASN A 155 2.61 21.10 26.42
C ASN A 155 3.67 21.18 27.54
N SER A 156 4.85 21.74 27.24
CA SER A 156 5.94 22.01 28.20
C SER A 156 6.09 23.50 28.43
#